data_AF-A0A7X0HRC3-F1
#
_entry.id   AF-A0A7X0HRC3-F1
#
_cell.length_a   1.000
_cell.length_b   1.000
_cell.length_c   1.000
_cell.angle_alpha   90.00
_cell.angle_beta   90.00
_cell.angle_gamma   90.00
#
_symmetry.space_group_name_H-M   'P 1'
#
loop_
_entity.id
_entity.type
_entity.pdbx_description
1 polymer ?
#
loop_
_entity_poly.entity_id
_entity_poly.type
_entity_poly.pdbx_seq_one_letter_code
_entity_poly.pdbx_strand_id
1 'polypeptide(L)'
;MGNNISCCDEKELVQDKICSDWTIAGTEIIYIDNVSALVSSGYVKLNSAPAAADTIAVNFLLGAATVATLPAIGVSSAAAFTVGKFDEIQIVPSGAGTFIGEFCITPRYLI
;
A
#
# COMPACT_ATOMS: atom_id res chain seq x y z
N MET A 1 -18.09 29.42 -31.00
CA MET A 1 -18.51 28.29 -30.15
C MET A 1 -17.34 27.99 -29.23
N GLY A 2 -17.32 28.55 -28.02
CA GLY A 2 -16.25 28.35 -27.05
C GLY A 2 -16.56 27.11 -26.21
N ASN A 3 -15.70 26.11 -26.28
CA ASN A 3 -15.77 24.96 -25.38
C ASN A 3 -15.42 25.44 -23.96
N ASN A 4 -16.43 25.58 -23.10
CA ASN A 4 -16.21 25.66 -21.66
C ASN A 4 -15.62 24.31 -21.20
N ILE A 5 -14.30 24.20 -21.27
CA ILE A 5 -13.56 23.27 -20.41
C ILE A 5 -13.74 23.83 -19.00
N SER A 6 -14.82 23.38 -18.35
CA SER A 6 -15.00 23.51 -16.91
C SER A 6 -13.92 22.64 -16.28
N CYS A 7 -12.75 23.20 -16.05
CA CYS A 7 -11.83 22.63 -15.09
C CYS A 7 -12.55 22.64 -13.73
N CYS A 8 -12.49 21.51 -13.04
CA CYS A 8 -12.95 21.40 -11.66
C CYS A 8 -12.29 22.49 -10.81
N ASP A 9 -12.97 22.93 -9.74
CA ASP A 9 -12.40 23.86 -8.77
C ASP A 9 -11.01 23.40 -8.33
N GLU A 10 -10.09 24.36 -8.13
CA GLU A 10 -8.76 24.06 -7.58
C GLU A 10 -8.93 23.35 -6.24
N LYS A 11 -8.24 22.22 -6.08
CA LYS A 11 -8.27 21.43 -4.85
C LYS A 11 -6.93 21.53 -4.16
N GLU A 12 -6.94 21.96 -2.90
CA GLU A 12 -5.78 21.85 -2.04
C GLU A 12 -5.65 20.40 -1.55
N LEU A 13 -4.47 19.81 -1.77
CA LEU A 13 -4.17 18.43 -1.40
C LEU A 13 -2.92 18.41 -0.54
N VAL A 14 -2.95 17.61 0.53
CA VAL A 14 -1.76 17.26 1.30
C VAL A 14 -1.16 15.97 0.73
N GLN A 15 0.17 15.91 0.68
CA GLN A 15 0.90 14.76 0.20
C GLN A 15 2.11 14.50 1.11
N ASP A 16 1.91 13.69 2.14
CA ASP A 16 2.96 13.33 3.10
C ASP A 16 3.60 12.00 2.72
N LYS A 17 4.93 11.90 2.75
CA LYS A 17 5.62 10.60 2.62
C LYS A 17 5.85 10.01 4.00
N ILE A 18 5.26 8.84 4.25
CA ILE A 18 5.43 8.07 5.48
C ILE A 18 6.14 6.78 5.14
N CYS A 19 7.17 6.43 5.90
CA CYS A 19 7.92 5.19 5.76
C CYS A 19 8.04 4.51 7.13
N SER A 20 7.87 3.19 7.15
CA SER A 20 8.06 2.36 8.33
C SER A 20 8.66 1.03 7.94
N ASP A 21 9.56 0.55 8.80
CA ASP A 21 9.92 -0.86 8.80
C ASP A 21 8.74 -1.68 9.36
N TRP A 22 8.63 -2.93 8.92
CA TRP A 22 7.63 -3.87 9.42
C TRP A 22 8.27 -5.23 9.68
N THR A 23 7.69 -5.97 10.61
CA THR A 23 8.11 -7.34 10.97
C THR A 23 6.85 -8.14 11.30
N ILE A 24 6.62 -9.22 10.57
CA ILE A 24 5.42 -10.06 10.70
C ILE A 24 5.80 -11.53 10.81
N ALA A 25 4.94 -12.32 11.46
CA ALA A 25 5.07 -13.79 11.54
C ALA A 25 3.89 -14.55 10.91
N GLY A 26 2.94 -13.80 10.35
CA GLY A 26 1.70 -14.27 9.74
C GLY A 26 1.04 -13.12 8.98
N THR A 27 -0.19 -13.32 8.51
CA THR A 27 -0.95 -12.27 7.84
C THR A 27 -1.25 -11.12 8.80
N GLU A 28 -0.96 -9.89 8.39
CA GLU A 28 -1.12 -8.71 9.24
C GLU A 28 -1.50 -7.46 8.44
N ILE A 29 -2.24 -6.55 9.08
CA ILE A 29 -2.56 -5.23 8.54
C ILE A 29 -1.45 -4.27 8.96
N ILE A 30 -0.75 -3.69 7.98
CA ILE A 30 0.39 -2.79 8.22
C ILE A 30 0.03 -1.31 8.06
N TYR A 31 -1.14 -1.02 7.51
CA TYR A 31 -1.63 0.35 7.30
C TYR A 31 -3.16 0.37 7.33
N ILE A 32 -3.70 1.39 7.99
CA ILE A 32 -5.13 1.71 8.05
C ILE A 32 -5.29 3.18 7.67
N ASP A 33 -6.11 3.45 6.66
CA ASP A 33 -6.48 4.80 6.25
C ASP A 33 -7.68 5.31 7.07
N ASN A 34 -7.42 6.25 7.98
CA ASN A 34 -8.47 6.96 8.71
C ASN A 34 -8.74 8.37 8.18
N VAL A 35 -8.04 8.80 7.12
CA VAL A 35 -8.15 10.15 6.55
C VAL A 35 -8.94 10.17 5.23
N SER A 36 -9.46 9.01 4.80
CA SER A 36 -10.22 8.87 3.56
C SER A 36 -9.45 9.38 2.35
N ALA A 37 -8.22 8.90 2.16
CA ALA A 37 -7.38 9.30 1.05
C ALA A 37 -8.04 8.96 -0.30
N LEU A 38 -7.95 9.91 -1.22
CA LEU A 38 -8.46 9.76 -2.59
C LEU A 38 -7.65 8.72 -3.36
N VAL A 39 -6.33 8.79 -3.21
CA VAL A 39 -5.36 7.90 -3.84
C VAL A 39 -4.08 7.91 -3.03
N SER A 40 -3.42 6.77 -2.95
CA SER A 40 -2.12 6.62 -2.29
C SER A 40 -1.14 5.96 -3.24
N SER A 41 0.08 6.46 -3.27
CA SER A 41 1.21 5.83 -3.97
C SER A 41 2.32 5.45 -3.01
N GLY A 42 3.13 4.46 -3.35
CA GLY A 42 4.13 3.96 -2.43
C GLY A 42 4.86 2.74 -2.92
N TYR A 43 5.53 2.05 -2.00
CA TYR A 43 6.13 0.76 -2.24
C TYR A 43 6.12 -0.13 -1.01
N VAL A 44 6.16 -1.43 -1.24
CA VAL A 44 6.45 -2.45 -0.23
C VAL A 44 7.72 -3.17 -0.66
N LYS A 45 8.66 -3.36 0.27
CA LYS A 45 9.91 -4.06 0.06
C LYS A 45 10.02 -5.22 1.04
N LEU A 46 10.47 -6.38 0.58
CA LEU A 46 10.80 -7.52 1.43
C LEU A 46 12.33 -7.59 1.60
N ASN A 47 12.81 -7.42 2.83
CA ASN A 47 14.24 -7.39 3.13
C ASN A 47 14.76 -8.78 3.52
N SER A 48 13.99 -9.52 4.31
CA SER A 48 14.36 -10.85 4.81
C SER A 48 13.14 -11.74 5.00
N ALA A 49 13.30 -13.03 4.73
CA ALA A 49 12.28 -14.04 4.91
C ALA A 49 12.92 -15.41 5.26
N PRO A 50 12.15 -16.37 5.79
CA PRO A 50 12.62 -17.73 6.03
C PRO A 50 13.01 -18.44 4.72
N ALA A 51 13.97 -19.37 4.76
CA ALA A 51 14.45 -20.06 3.55
C ALA A 51 13.37 -20.89 2.81
N ALA A 52 12.35 -21.37 3.53
CA ALA A 52 11.27 -22.18 2.96
C ALA A 52 10.08 -21.36 2.44
N ALA A 53 10.05 -20.05 2.71
CA ALA A 53 8.97 -19.15 2.32
C ALA A 53 9.57 -17.76 2.03
N ASP A 54 9.72 -17.45 0.75
CA ASP A 54 10.60 -16.37 0.26
C ASP A 54 9.84 -15.19 -0.37
N THR A 55 8.51 -15.19 -0.22
CA THR A 55 7.62 -14.26 -0.91
C THR A 55 6.51 -13.74 0.00
N ILE A 56 6.06 -12.52 -0.28
CA ILE A 56 4.85 -11.93 0.31
C ILE A 56 3.88 -11.53 -0.80
N ALA A 57 2.59 -11.59 -0.50
CA ALA A 57 1.55 -10.90 -1.25
C ALA A 57 1.09 -9.67 -0.47
N VAL A 58 0.67 -8.63 -1.19
CA VAL A 58 0.14 -7.39 -0.62
C VAL A 58 -1.24 -7.16 -1.17
N ASN A 59 -2.23 -7.05 -0.28
CA ASN A 59 -3.62 -6.80 -0.61
C ASN A 59 -4.02 -5.42 -0.13
N PHE A 60 -4.73 -4.68 -0.98
CA PHE A 60 -5.44 -3.46 -0.61
C PHE A 60 -6.89 -3.85 -0.37
N LEU A 61 -7.42 -3.55 0.81
CA LEU A 61 -8.77 -3.92 1.22
C LEU A 61 -9.66 -2.68 1.32
N LEU A 62 -10.96 -2.87 1.13
CA LEU A 62 -12.02 -1.92 1.45
C LEU A 62 -13.12 -2.67 2.19
N GLY A 63 -13.31 -2.40 3.48
CA GLY A 63 -14.28 -3.13 4.31
C GLY A 63 -14.07 -4.64 4.28
N ALA A 64 -12.80 -5.07 4.39
CA ALA A 64 -12.32 -6.46 4.26
C ALA A 64 -12.37 -7.10 2.85
N ALA A 65 -12.91 -6.42 1.84
CA ALA A 65 -12.89 -6.92 0.46
C ALA A 65 -11.61 -6.48 -0.27
N THR A 66 -10.91 -7.40 -0.93
CA THR A 66 -9.74 -7.08 -1.73
C THR A 66 -10.12 -6.26 -2.96
N VAL A 67 -9.61 -5.04 -3.06
CA VAL A 67 -9.82 -4.14 -4.21
C VAL A 67 -8.63 -4.14 -5.18
N ALA A 68 -7.44 -4.43 -4.70
CA ALA A 68 -6.24 -4.56 -5.51
C ALA A 68 -5.21 -5.48 -4.84
N THR A 69 -4.29 -6.02 -5.63
CA THR A 69 -3.17 -6.85 -5.15
C THR A 69 -1.90 -6.50 -5.91
N LEU A 70 -0.76 -6.54 -5.23
CA LEU A 70 0.54 -6.47 -5.91
C LEU A 70 0.97 -7.86 -6.40
N PRO A 71 1.83 -7.93 -7.44
CA PRO A 71 2.58 -9.14 -7.73
C PRO A 71 3.34 -9.63 -6.49
N ALA A 72 3.59 -10.94 -6.40
CA ALA A 72 4.36 -11.50 -5.31
C ALA A 72 5.75 -10.84 -5.22
N ILE A 73 6.12 -10.42 -4.02
CA ILE A 73 7.38 -9.71 -3.75
C ILE A 73 8.34 -10.71 -3.11
N GLY A 74 9.46 -10.97 -3.77
CA GLY A 74 10.52 -11.86 -3.28
C GLY A 74 11.52 -11.15 -2.37
N VAL A 75 12.37 -11.93 -1.69
CA VAL A 75 13.43 -11.38 -0.84
C VAL A 75 14.36 -10.44 -1.62
N SER A 76 14.77 -9.34 -0.99
CA SER A 76 15.59 -8.28 -1.59
C SER A 76 14.93 -7.58 -2.78
N SER A 77 13.60 -7.63 -2.91
CA SER A 77 12.85 -6.96 -3.96
C SER A 77 11.77 -6.04 -3.41
N ALA A 78 11.25 -5.17 -4.26
CA ALA A 78 10.17 -4.24 -3.93
C ALA A 78 9.14 -4.16 -5.05
N ALA A 79 7.90 -3.89 -4.68
CA ALA A 79 6.85 -3.53 -5.62
C ALA A 79 6.30 -2.14 -5.28
N ALA A 80 6.23 -1.28 -6.30
CA ALA A 80 5.60 0.02 -6.20
C ALA A 80 4.10 -0.09 -6.50
N PHE A 81 3.32 0.86 -5.99
CA PHE A 81 1.88 0.89 -6.18
C PHE A 81 1.32 2.31 -6.32
N THR A 82 0.15 2.41 -6.94
CA THR A 82 -0.71 3.59 -6.92
C THR A 82 -2.15 3.09 -6.93
N VAL A 83 -2.80 3.14 -5.77
CA VAL A 83 -4.12 2.56 -5.53
C VAL A 83 -4.98 3.59 -4.81
N GLY A 84 -6.25 3.69 -5.18
CA GLY A 84 -7.25 4.48 -4.45
C GLY A 84 -8.37 3.59 -3.96
N LYS A 85 -9.25 4.14 -3.11
CA LYS A 85 -10.43 3.45 -2.57
C LYS A 85 -10.10 2.16 -1.80
N PHE A 86 -9.15 2.24 -0.88
CA PHE A 86 -8.85 1.19 0.09
C PHE A 86 -8.82 1.82 1.48
N ASP A 87 -9.12 1.05 2.52
CA ASP A 87 -9.00 1.44 3.93
C ASP A 87 -7.87 0.69 4.65
N GLU A 88 -7.44 -0.47 4.14
CA GLU A 88 -6.37 -1.25 4.76
C GLU A 88 -5.35 -1.77 3.73
N ILE A 89 -4.09 -1.93 4.17
CA ILE A 89 -3.07 -2.69 3.45
C ILE A 89 -2.67 -3.89 4.29
N GLN A 90 -2.85 -5.07 3.73
CA GLN A 90 -2.53 -6.35 4.34
C GLN A 90 -1.31 -6.96 3.67
N ILE A 91 -0.37 -7.46 4.47
CA ILE A 91 0.70 -8.35 4.00
C ILE A 91 0.34 -9.79 4.33
N VAL A 92 0.47 -10.67 3.35
CA VAL A 92 0.25 -12.12 3.46
C VAL A 92 1.56 -12.84 3.16
N PRO A 93 2.26 -13.42 4.14
CA PRO A 93 3.45 -14.22 3.89
C PRO A 93 3.10 -15.56 3.22
N SER A 94 4.00 -16.06 2.37
CA SER A 94 3.79 -17.34 1.66
C SER A 94 3.91 -18.58 2.54
N GLY A 95 4.37 -18.44 3.78
CA GLY A 95 4.51 -19.53 4.73
C GLY A 95 4.82 -19.05 6.15
N ALA A 96 5.14 -19.99 7.03
CA ALA A 96 5.44 -19.71 8.43
C ALA A 96 6.86 -19.15 8.63
N GLY A 97 7.01 -18.27 9.61
CA GLY A 97 8.28 -17.70 10.04
C GLY A 97 8.27 -16.17 9.98
N THR A 98 9.41 -15.55 10.28
CA THR A 98 9.51 -14.09 10.40
C THR A 98 9.91 -13.45 9.07
N PHE A 99 9.09 -12.51 8.62
CA PHE A 99 9.34 -11.68 7.44
C PHE A 99 9.59 -10.25 7.90
N ILE A 100 10.60 -9.61 7.31
CA ILE A 100 11.02 -8.25 7.65
C ILE A 100 11.11 -7.46 6.36
N GLY A 101 10.63 -6.23 6.38
CA GLY A 101 10.71 -5.35 5.22
C GLY A 101 10.44 -3.90 5.55
N GLU A 102 10.24 -3.13 4.49
CA GLU A 102 10.00 -1.70 4.54
C GLU A 102 8.73 -1.38 3.75
N PHE A 103 7.97 -0.42 4.25
CA PHE A 103 6.77 0.08 3.61
C PHE A 103 6.83 1.61 3.58
N CYS A 104 6.56 2.19 2.42
CA CYS A 104 6.37 3.62 2.31
C CYS A 104 5.09 3.93 1.54
N ILE A 105 4.38 4.97 1.97
CA ILE A 105 3.14 5.44 1.38
C ILE A 105 3.09 6.95 1.36
N THR A 106 2.37 7.46 0.36
CA THR A 106 2.11 8.85 0.13
C THR A 106 0.61 9.05 -0.13
N PRO A 107 -0.23 9.15 0.93
CA PRO A 107 -1.66 9.38 0.76
C PRO A 107 -1.92 10.81 0.28
N ARG A 108 -2.93 10.96 -0.59
CA ARG A 108 -3.46 12.25 -1.02
C ARG A 108 -4.87 12.41 -0.49
N TYR A 109 -5.08 13.39 0.37
CA TYR A 109 -6.38 13.73 0.95
C TYR A 109 -6.65 15.23 0.82
N LEU A 110 -7.93 15.60 0.87
CA LEU A 110 -8.38 16.99 0.79
C LEU A 110 -8.21 17.67 2.16
N ILE A 111 -7.95 18.97 2.12
CA ILE A 111 -8.05 19.88 3.27
C ILE A 111 -9.47 20.45 3.32
#